data_AF-A0A6G4R6Y6-F1
#
_entry.id   AF-A0A6G4R6Y6-F1
#
_cell.length_a   1.000
_cell.length_b   1.000
_cell.length_c   1.000
_cell.angle_alpha   90.00
_cell.angle_beta   90.00
_cell.angle_gamma   90.00
#
_symmetry.space_group_name_H-M   'P 1'
#
loop_
_entity.id
_entity.type
_entity.pdbx_description
1 polymer ?
#
loop_
_entity_poly.entity_id
_entity_poly.type
_entity_poly.pdbx_seq_one_letter_code
_entity_poly.pdbx_strand_id
1 'polypeptide(L)' 'MNRNQPVVESRSRRLLLYLRHNRGRIVTDCALLLVWVFTATVAFGWLEQPTWLLYVVLFTGVVIYSRITPTWERPYRSPD' A
#
# COMPACT_ATOMS: atom_id res chain seq x y z
N MET A 1 -2.95 -17.42 15.35
CA MET A 1 -2.14 -18.18 14.38
C MET A 1 -2.94 -19.40 13.92
N ASN A 2 -3.56 -19.37 12.74
CA ASN A 2 -4.56 -20.36 12.33
C ASN A 2 -3.88 -21.63 11.78
N ARG A 3 -4.22 -22.83 12.26
CA ARG A 3 -3.53 -24.11 11.94
C ARG A 3 -3.82 -24.63 10.52
N ASN A 4 -4.74 -24.00 9.79
CA ASN A 4 -5.23 -24.49 8.49
C ASN A 4 -4.58 -23.83 7.26
N GLN A 5 -3.56 -22.98 7.43
CA GLN A 5 -2.91 -22.31 6.30
C GLN A 5 -1.90 -23.23 5.61
N PRO A 6 -1.94 -23.37 4.27
CA PRO A 6 -1.01 -24.23 3.54
C PRO A 6 0.43 -23.69 3.61
N VAL A 7 1.39 -24.60 3.72
CA VAL A 7 2.82 -24.29 3.53
C VAL A 7 3.09 -24.28 2.03
N VAL A 8 3.69 -23.20 1.54
CA VAL A 8 3.98 -23.03 0.10
C VAL A 8 5.47 -22.73 -0.05
N GLU A 9 6.26 -23.66 -0.59
CA GLU A 9 7.72 -23.48 -0.74
C GLU A 9 8.09 -22.52 -1.87
N SER A 10 7.37 -22.57 -2.99
CA SER A 10 7.65 -21.72 -4.15
C SER A 10 7.39 -20.24 -3.85
N ARG A 11 8.44 -19.41 -3.96
CA ARG A 11 8.38 -17.94 -3.79
C ARG A 11 7.40 -17.28 -4.76
N SER A 12 7.38 -17.69 -6.02
CA SER A 12 6.49 -17.13 -7.05
C SER A 12 5.03 -17.42 -6.73
N ARG A 13 4.74 -18.65 -6.29
CA ARG A 13 3.38 -19.07 -5.92
C ARG A 13 2.89 -18.34 -4.66
N ARG A 14 3.79 -18.11 -3.69
CA ARG A 14 3.52 -17.27 -2.51
C ARG A 14 3.16 -15.84 -2.90
N LEU A 15 3.94 -15.20 -3.77
CA LEU A 15 3.65 -13.84 -4.21
C LEU A 15 2.29 -13.75 -4.91
N LEU A 16 2.00 -14.69 -5.82
CA LEU A 16 0.74 -14.70 -6.56
C LEU A 16 -0.46 -14.91 -5.63
N LEU A 17 -0.37 -15.85 -4.68
CA LEU A 17 -1.41 -16.06 -3.67
C LEU A 17 -1.61 -14.83 -2.78
N TYR A 18 -0.52 -14.18 -2.39
CA TYR A 18 -0.57 -12.96 -1.57
C TYR A 18 -1.25 -11.81 -2.31
N LEU A 19 -0.86 -11.56 -3.57
CA LEU A 19 -1.47 -10.55 -4.42
C LEU A 19 -2.93 -10.85 -4.71
N ARG A 20 -3.28 -12.12 -4.98
CA ARG A 20 -4.66 -12.52 -5.26
C ARG A 20 -5.56 -12.35 -4.04
N HIS A 21 -5.08 -12.74 -2.86
CA HIS A 21 -5.84 -12.63 -1.61
C HIS A 21 -6.08 -11.17 -1.21
N ASN A 22 -5.06 -10.31 -1.39
CA ASN A 22 -5.15 -8.90 -1.02
C ASN A 22 -5.56 -7.98 -2.20
N ARG A 23 -5.94 -8.53 -3.36
CA ARG A 23 -6.12 -7.75 -4.61
C ARG A 23 -7.05 -6.55 -4.44
N GLY A 24 -8.21 -6.76 -3.82
CA GLY A 24 -9.18 -5.67 -3.61
C GLY A 24 -8.57 -4.53 -2.80
N ARG A 25 -7.89 -4.88 -1.71
CA ARG A 25 -7.22 -3.93 -0.84
C ARG A 25 -6.07 -3.20 -1.55
N ILE A 26 -5.23 -3.92 -2.29
CA ILE A 26 -4.14 -3.33 -3.09
C ILE A 26 -4.68 -2.29 -4.06
N VAL A 27 -5.78 -2.59 -4.75
CA VAL A 27 -6.40 -1.65 -5.69
C VAL A 27 -6.94 -0.41 -4.96
N THR A 28 -7.62 -0.59 -3.83
CA THR A 28 -8.11 0.53 -3.02
C THR A 28 -6.97 1.39 -2.48
N ASP A 29 -5.91 0.77 -1.96
CA ASP A 29 -4.73 1.45 -1.43
C ASP A 29 -4.04 2.26 -2.55
N CYS A 30 -3.85 1.68 -3.73
CA CYS A 30 -3.31 2.37 -4.90
C CYS A 30 -4.20 3.53 -5.36
N ALA A 31 -5.51 3.33 -5.45
CA ALA A 31 -6.44 4.37 -5.88
C ALA A 31 -6.42 5.56 -4.91
N LEU A 32 -6.42 5.30 -3.60
CA LEU A 32 -6.37 6.34 -2.58
C LEU A 32 -5.05 7.12 -2.62
N LEU A 33 -3.91 6.43 -2.77
CA LEU A 33 -2.61 7.09 -2.91
C LEU A 33 -2.52 7.92 -4.19
N LEU A 34 -3.07 7.44 -5.31
CA LEU A 34 -3.12 8.21 -6.56
C LEU A 34 -3.98 9.46 -6.42
N VAL A 35 -5.16 9.35 -5.79
CA VAL A 35 -6.01 10.50 -5.50
C VAL A 35 -5.27 11.50 -4.61
N TRP A 36 -4.59 11.04 -3.55
CA TRP A 36 -3.80 11.91 -2.69
C TRP A 36 -2.70 12.67 -3.44
N VAL A 37 -1.90 11.96 -4.24
CA VAL A 37 -0.84 12.56 -5.05
C VAL A 37 -1.40 13.58 -6.02
N PHE A 38 -2.49 13.23 -6.72
CA PHE A 38 -3.13 14.11 -7.68
C PHE A 38 -3.68 15.38 -7.02
N THR A 39 -4.45 15.24 -5.94
CA THR A 39 -5.03 16.37 -5.21
C THR A 39 -3.95 17.29 -4.64
N ALA A 40 -2.90 16.73 -4.03
CA ALA A 40 -1.79 17.52 -3.50
C ALA A 40 -1.06 18.29 -4.62
N THR A 41 -0.79 17.62 -5.76
CA THR A 41 -0.13 18.24 -6.90
C THR A 41 -0.95 19.39 -7.49
N VAL A 42 -2.26 19.16 -7.71
CA VAL A 42 -3.16 20.20 -8.24
C VAL A 42 -3.28 21.37 -7.27
N ALA A 43 -3.45 21.12 -5.98
CA ALA A 43 -3.55 22.18 -4.97
C ALA A 43 -2.28 23.02 -4.90
N PHE A 44 -1.10 22.39 -4.90
CA PHE A 44 0.17 23.11 -4.85
C PHE A 44 0.45 23.89 -6.13
N GLY A 45 0.08 23.35 -7.29
CA GLY A 45 0.16 24.06 -8.56
C GLY A 45 -0.76 25.29 -8.59
N TRP A 46 -1.97 25.17 -8.04
CA TRP A 46 -2.92 26.28 -8.00
C TRP A 46 -2.55 27.39 -7.00
N LEU A 47 -1.89 27.01 -5.89
CA LEU A 47 -1.46 27.93 -4.83
C LEU A 47 -0.01 28.43 -5.00
N GLU A 48 0.63 28.12 -6.14
CA GLU A 48 2.02 28.48 -6.45
C GLU A 48 3.01 28.13 -5.33
N GLN A 49 2.77 27.02 -4.64
CA GLN A 49 3.57 26.60 -3.49
C GLN A 49 4.90 25.98 -3.93
N PRO A 50 5.95 26.06 -3.10
CA PRO A 50 7.24 25.52 -3.45
C PRO A 50 7.25 23.99 -3.50
N THR A 51 7.94 23.42 -4.49
CA THR A 51 7.98 21.98 -4.76
C THR A 51 8.52 21.15 -3.59
N TRP A 52 9.45 21.69 -2.79
CA TRP A 52 10.00 20.97 -1.65
C TRP A 52 8.92 20.65 -0.60
N LEU A 53 7.94 21.55 -0.43
CA LEU A 53 6.85 21.37 0.53
C LEU A 53 5.86 20.31 0.02
N LEU A 54 5.64 20.21 -1.30
CA LEU A 54 4.86 19.12 -1.89
C LEU A 54 5.48 17.76 -1.55
N TYR A 55 6.80 17.60 -1.65
CA TYR A 55 7.45 16.34 -1.29
C TYR A 55 7.26 15.98 0.19
N VAL A 56 7.33 16.96 1.08
CA VAL A 56 7.06 16.75 2.52
C VAL A 56 5.61 16.29 2.73
N VAL A 57 4.64 16.91 2.05
CA VAL A 57 3.21 16.53 2.15
C VAL A 57 2.98 15.12 1.62
N LEU A 58 3.53 14.78 0.46
CA LEU A 58 3.41 13.44 -0.13
C LEU A 58 4.00 12.38 0.79
N PHE A 59 5.21 12.61 1.30
CA PHE A 59 5.88 11.70 2.23
C PHE A 59 5.06 11.51 3.51
N THR A 60 4.61 12.62 4.11
CA THR A 60 3.81 12.57 5.34
C THR A 60 2.50 11.82 5.12
N GLY A 61 1.83 12.01 3.98
CA GLY A 61 0.63 11.27 3.61
C GLY A 61 0.87 9.76 3.57
N VAL A 62 1.97 9.31 2.95
CA VAL A 62 2.34 7.89 2.91
C VAL A 62 2.64 7.35 4.31
N VAL A 63 3.39 8.10 5.13
CA VAL A 63 3.72 7.69 6.50
C VAL A 63 2.45 7.54 7.33
N ILE A 64 1.57 8.55 7.34
CA ILE A 64 0.31 8.50 8.09
C ILE A 64 -0.53 7.33 7.61
N TYR A 65 -0.70 7.20 6.29
CA TYR A 65 -1.47 6.12 5.69
C TYR A 65 -0.96 4.74 6.11
N SER A 66 0.36 4.51 6.09
CA SER A 66 0.97 3.24 6.49
C SER A 66 0.80 2.93 7.99
N ARG A 67 0.65 3.95 8.84
CA ARG A 67 0.45 3.78 10.28
C ARG A 67 -0.99 3.45 10.64
N ILE A 68 -1.95 4.02 9.92
CA ILE A 68 -3.38 3.84 10.21
C ILE A 68 -3.98 2.63 9.49
N THR A 69 -3.36 2.17 8.40
CA THR A 69 -3.86 1.02 7.65
C THR A 69 -3.30 -0.29 8.23
N PRO A 70 -4.15 -1.31 8.46
CA PRO A 70 -3.70 -2.61 8.91
C PRO A 70 -2.67 -3.23 7.96
N THR A 71 -1.77 -4.08 8.44
CA THR A 71 -0.89 -4.83 7.53
C THR A 71 -1.71 -5.78 6.65
N TRP A 72 -1.24 -6.07 5.43
CA TRP A 72 -1.85 -7.07 4.57
C TRP A 72 -1.71 -8.47 5.16
N GLU A 73 -2.68 -9.34 4.87
CA GLU A 73 -2.73 -10.68 5.44
C GLU A 73 -2.01 -11.69 4.54
N ARG A 74 -1.31 -12.64 5.18
CA ARG A 74 -0.66 -13.76 4.48
C ARG A 74 -1.58 -14.98 4.56
N PRO A 75 -2.09 -15.50 3.43
CA PRO A 75 -2.97 -16.68 3.44
C PRO A 75 -2.20 -18.01 3.54
N TYR A 76 -0.87 -17.97 3.67
CA TYR A 76 0.03 -19.13 3.72
C TYR A 76 1.10 -18.92 4.79
N ARG A 77 1.76 -20.01 5.18
CA ARG A 77 2.96 -19.97 6.02
C ARG A 77 4.22 -20.02 5.18
N SER A 78 5.25 -19.28 5.60
CA SER A 78 6.62 -19.47 5.10
C SER A 78 7.10 -20.85 5.58
N PRO A 79 7.85 -21.62 4.78
CA PRO A 79 8.51 -22.85 5.23
C PRO A 79 9.69 -22.60 6.20
N ASP A 80 9.90 -21.36 6.64
CA ASP A 80 11.04 -20.90 7.43
C ASP A 80 10.64 -20.66 8.89
#